data_AF-A0A977L9N5-F1
#
_entry.id   AF-A0A977L9N5-F1
#
_cell.length_a   1.000
_cell.length_b   1.000
_cell.length_c   1.000
_cell.angle_alpha   90.00
_cell.angle_beta   90.00
_cell.angle_gamma   90.00
#
_symmetry.space_group_name_H-M   'P 1'
#
loop_
_entity.id
_entity.type
_entity.pdbx_description
1 polymer ?
#
loop_
_entity_poly.entity_id
_entity_poly.type
_entity_poly.pdbx_seq_one_letter_code
_entity_poly.pdbx_strand_id
1 'polypeptide(L)'
;MESHKRVVGILYIVTGILQFIGMLLLSVLISSLIPFIADSAEENTRWVFEWIVPFINIIVAIIIVLFSIPSIIGGGALLQGKSWALTLVLILGCFKLFSFPIGTAIGIYTIWVYAEDKKSVSEKTA
;
A
#
# COMPACT_ATOMS: atom_id res chain seq x y z
N MET A 1 8.22 11.93 -20.38
CA MET A 1 8.13 12.25 -18.94
C MET A 1 6.72 12.15 -18.39
N GLU A 2 5.75 12.88 -18.94
CA GLU A 2 4.35 12.81 -18.47
C GLU A 2 3.74 11.41 -18.58
N SER A 3 4.08 10.65 -19.62
CA SER A 3 3.67 9.24 -19.78
C SER A 3 4.14 8.34 -18.64
N HIS A 4 5.42 8.43 -18.24
CA HIS A 4 5.98 7.61 -17.17
C HIS A 4 5.40 7.96 -15.80
N LYS A 5 5.20 9.26 -15.51
CA LYS A 5 4.50 9.70 -14.30
C LYS A 5 3.08 9.15 -14.25
N ARG A 6 2.38 9.16 -15.39
CA ARG A 6 1.03 8.60 -15.51
C ARG A 6 1.02 7.10 -15.23
N VAL A 7 1.97 6.35 -15.77
CA VAL A 7 2.11 4.91 -15.50
C VAL A 7 2.37 4.66 -14.01
N VAL A 8 3.30 5.39 -13.38
CA VAL A 8 3.54 5.30 -11.93
C VAL A 8 2.27 5.60 -11.14
N GLY A 9 1.54 6.66 -11.49
CA GLY A 9 0.31 7.04 -10.81
C GLY A 9 -0.73 5.91 -10.84
N ILE A 10 -0.93 5.29 -12.01
CA ILE A 10 -1.83 4.15 -12.16
C ILE A 10 -1.36 2.95 -11.34
N LEU A 11 -0.06 2.64 -11.34
CA LEU A 11 0.50 1.53 -10.54
C LEU A 11 0.20 1.68 -9.04
N TYR A 12 0.33 2.89 -8.49
CA TYR A 12 0.04 3.13 -7.07
C TYR A 12 -1.46 3.08 -6.75
N ILE A 13 -2.32 3.51 -7.68
CA ILE A 13 -3.77 3.36 -7.52
C ILE A 13 -4.15 1.88 -7.54
N VAL A 14 -3.72 1.14 -8.55
CA VAL A 14 -4.05 -0.28 -8.72
C VAL A 14 -3.52 -1.10 -7.55
N THR A 15 -2.25 -0.92 -7.18
CA THR A 15 -1.68 -1.66 -6.05
C THR A 15 -2.27 -1.24 -4.71
N GLY A 16 -2.65 0.04 -4.54
CA GLY A 16 -3.37 0.50 -3.36
C GLY A 16 -4.75 -0.14 -3.24
N ILE A 17 -5.54 -0.15 -4.32
CA ILE A 17 -6.86 -0.79 -4.36
C ILE A 17 -6.73 -2.30 -4.12
N LEU A 18 -5.77 -2.96 -4.77
CA LEU A 18 -5.55 -4.39 -4.60
C LEU A 18 -5.14 -4.72 -3.15
N GLN A 19 -4.30 -3.89 -2.53
CA GLN A 19 -3.91 -4.04 -1.14
C GLN A 19 -5.10 -3.80 -0.20
N PHE A 20 -5.94 -2.80 -0.46
CA PHE A 20 -7.16 -2.56 0.31
C PHE A 20 -8.09 -3.77 0.27
N ILE A 21 -8.41 -4.24 -0.93
CA ILE A 21 -9.32 -5.37 -1.13
C ILE A 21 -8.73 -6.65 -0.53
N GLY A 22 -7.45 -6.93 -0.78
CA GLY A 22 -6.78 -8.12 -0.24
C GLY A 22 -6.76 -8.13 1.29
N MET A 23 -6.46 -7.00 1.91
CA MET A 23 -6.45 -6.86 3.38
C MET A 23 -7.87 -6.95 3.97
N LEU A 24 -8.86 -6.35 3.32
CA LEU A 24 -10.27 -6.43 3.73
C LEU A 24 -10.78 -7.88 3.65
N LEU A 25 -10.51 -8.57 2.54
CA LEU A 25 -10.87 -9.97 2.36
C LEU A 25 -10.20 -10.86 3.41
N LEU A 26 -8.91 -10.65 3.68
CA LEU A 26 -8.20 -11.38 4.71
C LEU A 26 -8.81 -11.16 6.10
N SER A 27 -9.14 -9.92 6.45
CA SER A 27 -9.82 -9.56 7.70
C SER A 27 -11.17 -10.26 7.85
N VAL A 28 -11.99 -10.26 6.79
CA VAL A 28 -13.30 -10.95 6.78
C VAL A 28 -13.12 -12.45 6.90
N LEU A 29 -12.17 -13.05 6.18
CA LEU A 29 -11.89 -14.49 6.25
C LEU A 29 -11.42 -14.90 7.65
N ILE A 30 -10.47 -14.19 8.26
CA ILE A 30 -9.99 -14.49 9.61
C ILE A 30 -11.13 -14.36 10.62
N SER A 31 -11.88 -13.27 10.56
CA SER A 31 -13.01 -13.02 11.48
C SER A 31 -14.12 -14.06 11.30
N SER A 32 -14.29 -14.59 10.09
CA SER A 32 -15.27 -15.65 9.81
C SER A 32 -14.78 -17.02 10.24
N LEU A 33 -13.49 -17.35 10.12
CA LEU A 33 -12.96 -18.70 10.34
C LEU A 33 -12.56 -18.97 11.79
N ILE A 34 -12.02 -17.97 12.50
CA ILE A 34 -11.53 -18.14 13.87
C ILE A 34 -12.63 -18.63 14.85
N PRO A 35 -13.89 -18.12 14.80
CA PRO A 35 -14.94 -18.61 15.69
C PRO A 35 -15.26 -20.10 15.52
N PHE A 36 -15.24 -20.64 14.30
CA PHE A 36 -15.47 -22.07 14.07
C PHE A 36 -14.40 -22.95 14.75
N ILE A 37 -13.16 -22.46 14.85
CA ILE A 37 -12.07 -23.17 15.52
C ILE A 37 -12.21 -23.00 17.04
N ALA A 38 -12.59 -21.80 17.50
CA ALA A 38 -12.76 -21.48 18.92
C ALA A 38 -13.90 -22.29 19.59
N ASP A 39 -14.94 -22.65 18.84
CA ASP A 39 -16.03 -23.51 19.35
C ASP A 39 -15.54 -24.91 19.72
N SER A 40 -14.56 -25.43 18.98
CA SER A 40 -13.93 -26.74 19.23
C SER A 40 -12.79 -26.71 20.27
N ALA A 41 -12.40 -25.52 20.74
CA ALA A 41 -11.29 -25.33 21.68
C ALA A 41 -11.73 -25.47 23.14
N GLU A 42 -10.82 -25.93 23.99
CA GLU A 42 -11.03 -26.02 25.44
C GLU A 42 -11.35 -24.63 26.04
N GLU A 43 -12.24 -24.59 27.04
CA GLU A 43 -12.74 -23.36 27.66
C GLU A 43 -11.62 -22.43 28.14
N ASN A 44 -10.51 -23.00 28.64
CA ASN A 44 -9.36 -22.26 29.15
C ASN A 44 -8.51 -21.57 28.05
N THR A 45 -8.78 -21.84 26.77
CA THR A 45 -8.08 -21.24 25.62
C THR A 45 -8.95 -20.26 24.81
N ARG A 46 -10.28 -20.24 25.06
CA ARG A 46 -11.21 -19.37 24.31
C ARG A 46 -10.91 -17.88 24.41
N TRP A 47 -10.44 -17.42 25.57
CA TRP A 47 -10.09 -16.01 25.80
C TRP A 47 -9.00 -15.51 24.84
N VAL A 48 -8.12 -16.37 24.34
CA VAL A 48 -7.08 -15.99 23.37
C VAL A 48 -7.72 -15.59 22.04
N PHE A 49 -8.74 -16.33 21.59
CA PHE A 49 -9.43 -16.08 20.33
C PHE A 49 -10.25 -14.78 20.35
N GLU A 50 -10.82 -14.43 21.51
CA GLU A 50 -11.54 -13.17 21.71
C GLU A 50 -10.65 -11.94 21.54
N TRP A 51 -9.37 -12.03 21.95
CA TRP A 51 -8.42 -10.93 21.83
C TRP A 51 -7.66 -10.92 20.51
N ILE A 52 -7.39 -12.08 19.91
CA ILE A 52 -6.57 -12.16 18.70
C ILE A 52 -7.28 -11.57 17.46
N VAL A 53 -8.59 -11.79 17.33
CA VAL A 53 -9.38 -11.30 16.18
C VAL A 53 -9.43 -9.77 16.12
N PRO A 54 -9.83 -9.03 17.18
CA PRO A 54 -9.81 -7.58 17.14
C PRO A 54 -8.39 -7.02 16.99
N PHE A 55 -7.39 -7.68 17.58
CA PHE A 55 -5.99 -7.27 17.45
C PHE A 55 -5.51 -7.34 15.98
N ILE A 56 -5.78 -8.45 15.28
CA ILE A 56 -5.46 -8.59 13.86
C ILE A 56 -6.20 -7.53 13.03
N ASN A 57 -7.49 -7.30 13.30
CA ASN A 57 -8.28 -6.31 12.59
C ASN A 57 -7.74 -4.88 12.76
N ILE A 58 -7.26 -4.52 13.96
CA ILE A 58 -6.60 -3.23 14.22
C ILE A 58 -5.32 -3.12 13.40
N ILE A 59 -4.48 -4.15 13.37
CA ILE A 59 -3.24 -4.16 12.56
C ILE A 59 -3.56 -3.97 11.08
N VAL A 60 -4.55 -4.71 10.57
CA VAL A 60 -5.01 -4.59 9.18
C VAL A 60 -5.49 -3.17 8.88
N ALA A 61 -6.28 -2.57 9.77
CA ALA A 61 -6.75 -1.20 9.62
C ALA A 61 -5.60 -0.19 9.57
N ILE A 62 -4.61 -0.33 10.46
CA ILE A 62 -3.40 0.53 10.49
C ILE A 62 -2.64 0.42 9.17
N ILE A 63 -2.43 -0.80 8.64
CA ILE A 63 -1.73 -1.01 7.37
C ILE A 63 -2.48 -0.36 6.21
N ILE A 64 -3.80 -0.47 6.18
CA ILE A 64 -4.64 0.18 5.16
C ILE A 64 -4.49 1.70 5.23
N VAL A 65 -4.57 2.29 6.42
CA VAL A 65 -4.49 3.74 6.60
C VAL A 65 -3.10 4.28 6.26
N LEU A 66 -2.04 3.55 6.59
CA LEU A 66 -0.66 4.01 6.34
C LEU A 66 -0.17 3.77 4.92
N PHE A 67 -0.59 2.69 4.27
CA PHE A 67 -0.05 2.31 2.95
C PHE A 67 -1.08 2.40 1.84
N SER A 68 -2.29 1.89 2.04
CA SER A 68 -3.29 1.81 0.99
C SER A 68 -3.86 3.19 0.64
N ILE A 69 -4.31 3.94 1.65
CA ILE A 69 -4.90 5.26 1.44
C ILE A 69 -3.89 6.23 0.80
N PRO A 70 -2.65 6.37 1.33
CA PRO A 70 -1.67 7.29 0.75
C PRO A 70 -1.21 6.84 -0.63
N SER A 71 -1.18 5.53 -0.93
CA SER A 71 -0.87 5.03 -2.28
C SER A 71 -1.92 5.47 -3.29
N ILE A 72 -3.21 5.36 -2.95
CA ILE A 72 -4.30 5.80 -3.84
C ILE A 72 -4.29 7.32 -4.00
N ILE A 73 -4.14 8.06 -2.91
CA ILE A 73 -4.07 9.53 -2.92
C ILE A 73 -2.85 10.00 -3.72
N GLY A 74 -1.67 9.44 -3.47
CA GLY A 74 -0.44 9.77 -4.17
C GLY A 74 -0.52 9.48 -5.66
N GLY A 75 -1.04 8.31 -6.04
CA GLY A 75 -1.24 7.97 -7.44
C GLY A 75 -2.26 8.90 -8.12
N GLY A 76 -3.39 9.20 -7.47
CA GLY A 76 -4.40 10.13 -7.99
C GLY A 76 -3.88 11.56 -8.12
N ALA A 77 -3.14 12.05 -7.12
CA ALA A 77 -2.52 13.38 -7.16
C ALA A 77 -1.45 13.48 -8.25
N LEU A 78 -0.73 12.40 -8.53
CA LEU A 78 0.26 12.33 -9.61
C LEU A 78 -0.42 12.44 -10.99
N LEU A 79 -1.58 11.81 -11.16
CA LEU A 79 -2.39 11.93 -12.39
C LEU A 79 -2.99 13.34 -12.58
N GLN A 80 -3.22 14.06 -11.48
CA GLN A 80 -3.67 15.45 -11.52
C GLN A 80 -2.52 16.46 -11.71
N GLY A 81 -1.28 16.00 -11.86
CA GLY A 81 -0.12 16.86 -12.07
C GLY A 81 0.31 17.65 -10.83
N LYS A 82 -0.05 17.21 -9.61
CA LYS A 82 0.36 17.88 -8.38
C LYS A 82 1.86 17.69 -8.14
N SER A 83 2.60 18.78 -7.89
CA SER A 83 4.05 18.79 -7.69
C SER A 83 4.51 18.00 -6.45
N TRP A 84 3.67 17.88 -5.41
CA TRP A 84 3.99 17.12 -4.19
C TRP A 84 3.79 15.60 -4.34
N ALA A 85 3.01 15.17 -5.34
CA ALA A 85 2.60 13.77 -5.47
C ALA A 85 3.79 12.85 -5.75
N LEU A 86 4.75 13.31 -6.54
CA LEU A 86 5.94 12.53 -6.90
C LEU A 86 6.80 12.23 -5.68
N THR A 87 6.94 13.18 -4.74
CA THR A 87 7.65 12.96 -3.47
C THR A 87 6.93 11.96 -2.58
N LEU A 88 5.61 12.05 -2.46
CA LEU A 88 4.83 11.12 -1.63
C LEU A 88 4.92 9.69 -2.17
N VAL A 89 4.75 9.52 -3.49
CA VAL A 89 4.85 8.23 -4.16
C VAL A 89 6.28 7.66 -4.07
N LEU A 90 7.32 8.51 -4.11
CA LEU A 90 8.71 8.09 -3.87
C LEU A 90 8.90 7.50 -2.47
N ILE A 91 8.40 8.17 -1.43
CA ILE A 91 8.48 7.67 -0.04
C ILE A 91 7.80 6.31 0.06
N LEU A 92 6.58 6.18 -0.47
CA LEU A 92 5.86 4.90 -0.51
C LEU A 92 6.61 3.84 -1.33
N GLY A 93 7.29 4.25 -2.40
CA GLY A 93 8.14 3.38 -3.21
C GLY A 93 9.29 2.78 -2.42
N CYS A 94 9.96 3.57 -1.59
CA CYS A 94 11.00 3.08 -0.68
C CYS A 94 10.45 2.02 0.29
N PHE A 95 9.25 2.21 0.84
CA PHE A 95 8.61 1.18 1.67
C PHE A 95 8.23 -0.06 0.86
N LYS A 96 7.78 0.10 -0.38
CA LYS A 96 7.45 -1.04 -1.27
C LYS A 96 8.69 -1.84 -1.67
N LEU A 97 9.92 -1.30 -1.59
CA LEU A 97 11.15 -2.07 -1.87
C LEU A 97 11.33 -3.29 -0.97
N PHE A 98 10.83 -3.22 0.28
CA PHE A 98 10.87 -4.35 1.22
C PHE A 98 9.91 -5.50 0.84
N SER A 99 8.99 -5.25 -0.09
CA SER A 99 8.03 -6.24 -0.59
C SER A 99 8.50 -6.82 -1.92
N PHE A 100 9.29 -7.91 -1.84
CA PHE A 100 9.80 -8.62 -3.01
C PHE A 100 8.80 -9.67 -3.52
N PRO A 101 8.61 -9.83 -4.85
CA PRO A 101 9.28 -9.13 -5.96
C PRO A 101 8.52 -7.92 -6.51
N ILE A 102 7.20 -7.87 -6.34
CA ILE A 102 6.34 -6.89 -7.03
C ILE A 102 6.55 -5.47 -6.48
N GLY A 103 6.62 -5.31 -5.16
CA GLY A 103 6.84 -4.00 -4.54
C GLY A 103 8.22 -3.44 -4.89
N THR A 104 9.24 -4.28 -4.97
CA THR A 104 10.58 -3.89 -5.40
C THR A 104 10.59 -3.35 -6.82
N ALA A 105 9.93 -4.02 -7.78
CA ALA A 105 9.84 -3.54 -9.15
C ALA A 105 9.16 -2.16 -9.24
N ILE A 106 8.07 -1.96 -8.50
CA ILE A 106 7.36 -0.67 -8.45
C ILE A 106 8.23 0.40 -7.79
N GLY A 107 8.91 0.08 -6.69
CA GLY A 107 9.79 1.02 -5.98
C GLY A 107 10.94 1.51 -6.87
N ILE A 108 11.65 0.60 -7.53
CA ILE A 108 12.73 0.93 -8.46
C ILE A 108 12.23 1.81 -9.61
N TYR A 109 11.10 1.44 -10.22
CA TYR A 109 10.52 2.24 -11.31
C TYR A 109 10.12 3.64 -10.85
N THR A 110 9.61 3.77 -9.62
CA THR A 110 9.28 5.07 -9.01
C THR A 110 10.51 5.95 -8.84
N ILE A 111 11.60 5.38 -8.31
CA ILE A 111 12.87 6.08 -8.09
C ILE A 111 13.44 6.57 -9.42
N TRP A 112 13.41 5.71 -10.45
CA TRP A 112 13.87 6.07 -11.79
C TRP A 112 13.07 7.24 -12.38
N VAL A 113 11.73 7.19 -12.30
CA VAL A 113 10.87 8.29 -12.79
C VAL A 113 11.13 9.59 -12.03
N TYR A 114 11.34 9.53 -10.71
CA TYR A 114 11.67 10.70 -9.90
C TYR A 114 13.00 11.33 -10.33
N ALA A 115 14.04 10.52 -10.51
CA ALA A 115 15.37 10.99 -10.91
C ALA A 115 15.34 11.67 -12.29
N GLU A 116 14.63 11.07 -13.25
CA GLU A 116 14.54 11.61 -14.60
C GLU A 116 13.71 12.92 -14.65
N ASP A 117 12.65 13.03 -13.84
CA ASP A 117 11.88 14.27 -13.72
C ASP A 117 12.75 15.43 -13.23
N LYS A 118 13.55 15.19 -12.17
CA LYS A 118 14.48 16.19 -11.62
C LYS A 118 15.55 16.61 -12.63
N LYS A 119 16.11 15.67 -13.39
CA LYS A 119 17.09 15.97 -14.44
C LYS A 119 16.51 16.89 -15.50
N SER A 120 15.29 16.59 -15.97
CA SER A 120 14.62 17.39 -17.00
C SER A 120 14.29 18.83 -16.56
N VAL A 121 14.08 19.05 -15.26
CA VAL A 121 13.88 20.39 -14.69
C VAL A 121 15.18 21.17 -14.67
N SER A 122 16.29 20.54 -14.28
CA SER A 122 17.62 21.17 -14.23
C SER A 122 18.10 21.67 -15.59
N GLU A 123 17.85 20.90 -16.66
CA GLU A 123 18.26 21.25 -18.03
C GLU A 123 17.47 22.43 -18.61
N LYS A 124 16.25 22.69 -18.13
CA LYS A 124 15.44 23.85 -18.55
C LYS A 124 15.80 25.15 -17.83
N THR A 125 16.52 25.06 -16.72
CA THR A 125 16.93 26.20 -15.88
C THR A 125 18.38 26.63 -16.09
N ALA A 126 19.14 25.88 -16.90
CA ALA A 126 20.50 26.22 -17.34
C ALA A 126 20.46 26.95 -18.68
#